data_AF-A0A4Q3TRF2-F1
#
_entry.id   AF-A0A4Q3TRF2-F1
#
_cell.length_a   1.000
_cell.length_b   1.000
_cell.length_c   1.000
_cell.angle_alpha   90.00
_cell.angle_beta   90.00
_cell.angle_gamma   90.00
#
_symmetry.space_group_name_H-M   'P 1'
#
loop_
_entity.id
_entity.type
_entity.pdbx_description
1 polymer ?
#
loop_
_entity_poly.entity_id
_entity_poly.type
_entity_poly.pdbx_seq_one_letter_code
_entity_poly.pdbx_strand_id
1 'polypeptide(L)' 'FWLMNRSEGVPAETISANGNRGQYVIIVPSRNIVIVRRGEDPTGKRFDPIGLTRDVLAALD' A
#
# COMPACT_ATOMS: atom_id res chain seq x y z
N PHE A 1 -9.13 9.08 0.86
CA PHE A 1 -8.50 7.78 1.11
C PHE A 1 -9.32 6.68 0.45
N TRP A 2 -8.68 5.60 0.02
CA TRP A 2 -9.28 4.42 -0.60
C TRP A 2 -9.18 3.24 0.36
N LEU A 3 -10.22 2.41 0.43
CA LEU A 3 -10.22 1.20 1.26
C LEU A 3 -9.60 0.03 0.50
N MET A 4 -8.70 -0.72 1.14
CA MET A 4 -8.00 -1.86 0.54
C MET A 4 -8.60 -3.22 0.92
N ASN A 5 -9.85 -3.26 1.40
CA ASN A 5 -10.54 -4.44 1.91
C ASN A 5 -10.79 -5.59 0.91
N ARG A 6 -10.47 -5.39 -0.37
CA ARG A 6 -10.54 -6.43 -1.42
C ARG A 6 -9.16 -6.96 -1.81
N SER A 7 -8.14 -6.66 -1.02
CA SER A 7 -6.76 -7.05 -1.28
C SER A 7 -6.41 -8.25 -0.42
N GLU A 8 -6.27 -9.42 -1.03
CA GLU A 8 -5.90 -10.65 -0.33
C GLU A 8 -4.56 -10.48 0.40
N GLY A 9 -4.47 -10.94 1.65
CA GLY A 9 -3.27 -10.84 2.48
C GLY A 9 -3.01 -9.45 3.09
N VAL A 10 -3.91 -8.49 2.90
CA VAL A 10 -3.84 -7.16 3.54
C VAL A 10 -5.00 -7.04 4.55
N PRO A 11 -4.76 -6.51 5.77
CA PRO A 11 -5.83 -6.28 6.74
C PRO A 11 -6.95 -5.42 6.15
N ALA A 12 -8.21 -5.81 6.37
CA ALA A 12 -9.36 -5.24 5.68
C ALA A 12 -9.61 -3.76 5.99
N GLU A 13 -9.11 -3.28 7.13
CA GLU A 13 -9.18 -1.88 7.57
C GLU A 13 -8.07 -0.99 6.98
N THR A 14 -7.15 -1.56 6.18
CA THR A 14 -6.09 -0.81 5.51
C THR A 14 -6.66 0.22 4.55
N ILE A 15 -6.19 1.45 4.66
CA ILE A 15 -6.57 2.56 3.78
C ILE A 15 -5.35 3.18 3.10
N SER A 16 -5.54 3.73 1.90
CA SER A 16 -4.46 4.39 1.18
C SER A 16 -4.84 5.78 0.65
N ALA A 17 -3.87 6.69 0.63
CA ALA A 17 -3.89 7.87 -0.22
C ALA A 17 -3.02 7.59 -1.45
N ASN A 18 -3.64 7.66 -2.64
CA ASN A 18 -2.99 7.33 -3.89
C ASN A 18 -2.70 8.64 -4.63
N GLY A 19 -1.43 9.01 -4.70
CA GLY A 19 -0.96 10.12 -5.52
C GLY A 19 -0.73 9.70 -6.97
N ASN A 20 -0.38 10.67 -7.80
CA ASN A 20 -0.13 10.43 -9.22
C ASN A 20 1.09 9.52 -9.43
N ARG A 21 1.00 8.67 -10.46
CA ARG A 21 2.08 7.80 -10.95
C ARG A 21 2.89 7.10 -9.85
N GLY A 22 2.17 6.42 -8.98
CA GLY A 22 2.77 5.48 -8.06
C GLY A 22 3.07 6.03 -6.67
N GLN A 23 2.70 7.25 -6.34
CA GLN A 23 2.86 7.73 -4.97
C GLN A 23 1.79 7.12 -4.06
N TYR A 24 2.19 6.59 -2.90
CA TYR A 24 1.28 5.96 -1.95
C TYR A 24 1.62 6.33 -0.50
N VAL A 25 0.58 6.61 0.28
CA VAL A 25 0.59 6.51 1.73
C VAL A 25 -0.40 5.42 2.10
N ILE A 26 0.05 4.37 2.77
CA ILE A 26 -0.76 3.21 3.15
C ILE A 26 -0.75 3.12 4.67
N ILE A 27 -1.92 3.08 5.28
CA ILE A 27 -2.10 3.10 6.73
C ILE A 27 -2.72 1.77 7.13
N VAL A 28 -2.07 1.04 8.03
CA VAL A 28 -2.50 -0.26 8.56
C VAL A 28 -2.74 -0.12 10.07
N PRO A 29 -3.93 0.32 10.50
CA PRO A 29 -4.23 0.61 11.90
C PRO A 29 -3.96 -0.55 12.86
N SER A 30 -4.41 -1.76 12.51
CA SER A 30 -4.26 -2.95 13.39
C SER A 30 -2.81 -3.31 13.68
N ARG A 31 -1.88 -2.86 12.83
CA ARG A 31 -0.44 -3.11 12.94
C ARG A 31 0.34 -1.89 13.43
N ASN A 32 -0.32 -0.74 13.65
CA ASN A 32 0.32 0.54 13.97
C ASN A 32 1.44 0.93 12.97
N ILE A 33 1.18 0.71 11.67
CA ILE A 33 2.15 0.93 10.59
C ILE A 33 1.62 1.95 9.58
N VAL A 34 2.52 2.81 9.10
CA VAL A 34 2.32 3.65 7.92
C VAL A 34 3.44 3.38 6.92
N ILE A 35 3.09 3.01 5.70
CA ILE A 35 4.02 2.80 4.59
C ILE A 35 3.94 4.01 3.66
N VAL A 36 5.08 4.64 3.40
CA VAL A 36 5.19 5.78 2.47
C VAL A 36 6.06 5.37 1.30
N ARG A 37 5.47 5.33 0.10
CA ARG A 37 6.21 5.12 -1.15
C ARG A 37 6.20 6.40 -1.96
N ARG A 38 7.38 7.00 -2.11
CA ARG A 38 7.65 8.05 -3.10
C ARG A 38 8.29 7.39 -4.31
N GLY A 39 7.66 7.49 -5.45
CA GLY A 39 8.17 6.92 -6.70
C GLY A 39 7.39 7.45 -7.89
N GLU A 40 7.98 7.27 -9.06
CA GLU A 40 7.45 7.68 -10.35
C GLU A 40 7.31 6.42 -11.21
N ASP A 41 6.08 6.11 -11.59
CA ASP A 41 5.75 4.97 -12.45
C ASP A 41 5.95 5.38 -13.92
N PRO A 42 6.88 4.73 -14.66
CA PRO A 42 7.00 4.93 -16.10
C PRO A 42 5.70 4.53 -16.82
N THR A 43 5.46 5.12 -17.99
CA THR A 43 4.32 4.75 -18.84
C THR A 43 4.28 3.25 -19.07
N GLY A 44 3.13 2.63 -18.80
CA GLY A 44 2.92 1.19 -18.94
C GLY A 44 3.50 0.32 -17.83
N LYS A 45 4.19 0.89 -16.83
CA LYS A 45 4.79 0.16 -15.70
C LYS A 45 4.23 0.66 -14.37
N ARG A 46 3.02 0.22 -14.05
CA ARG A 46 2.36 0.57 -12.80
C ARG A 46 2.93 -0.23 -11.63
N PHE A 47 3.17 0.44 -10.52
CA PHE A 47 3.60 -0.22 -9.29
C PHE A 47 2.45 -1.01 -8.64
N ASP A 48 2.78 -2.10 -7.95
CA ASP A 48 1.84 -2.90 -7.16
C ASP A 48 1.90 -2.49 -5.67
N PRO A 49 1.00 -1.61 -5.19
CA PRO A 49 0.95 -1.25 -3.78
C PRO A 49 0.42 -2.37 -2.88
N ILE A 50 -0.34 -3.33 -3.40
CA ILE A 50 -0.89 -4.44 -2.62
C ILE A 50 0.25 -5.42 -2.29
N GLY A 51 1.01 -5.81 -3.31
CA GLY A 51 2.23 -6.61 -3.15
C GLY A 51 3.18 -5.99 -2.13
N LEU A 52 3.53 -4.71 -2.31
CA LEU A 52 4.37 -3.99 -1.34
C LEU A 52 3.84 -4.07 0.09
N THR A 53 2.54 -3.85 0.28
CA THR A 53 1.93 -3.86 1.61
C THR A 53 2.08 -5.22 2.28
N ARG A 54 1.80 -6.31 1.54
CA ARG A 54 1.97 -7.68 2.07
C ARG A 54 3.41 -7.95 2.48
N ASP A 55 4.35 -7.62 1.60
CA ASP A 55 5.76 -7.92 1.82
C ASP A 55 6.34 -7.15 3.01
N VAL A 56 5.95 -5.88 3.18
CA VAL A 56 6.37 -5.09 4.35
C VAL A 56 5.75 -5.62 5.64
N LEU A 57 4.45 -5.95 5.63
CA LEU A 57 3.79 -6.47 6.84
C LEU A 57 4.38 -7.82 7.28
N ALA A 58 4.72 -8.68 6.33
CA ALA A 58 5.38 -9.95 6.58
C ALA A 58 6.82 -9.80 7.07
N ALA A 59 7.54 -8.76 6.62
CA ALA A 59 8.92 -8.50 7.05
C ALA A 59 9.04 -7.88 8.45
N LEU A 60 7.93 -7.41 9.02
CA LEU A 60 7.87 -6.77 10.34
C LEU A 60 7.20 -7.66 11.41
N ASP A 61 6.74 -8.85 11.03
CA ASP A 61 6.32 -9.92 11.96
C ASP A 61 7.54 -10.71 12.46
#